data_AF-A0A3C1Y2M0-F1
#
_entry.id   AF-A0A3C1Y2M0-F1
#
_cell.length_a   1.000
_cell.length_b   1.000
_cell.length_c   1.000
_cell.angle_alpha   90.00
_cell.angle_beta   90.00
_cell.angle_gamma   90.00
#
_symmetry.space_group_name_H-M   'P 1'
#
loop_
_entity.id
_entity.type
_entity.pdbx_description
1 polymer ?
#
loop_
_entity_poly.entity_id
_entity_poly.type
_entity_poly.pdbx_seq_one_letter_code
_entity_poly.pdbx_strand_id
1 'polypeptide(L)'
;MSAITQAWRQFICRACGLIYDEALGDPDSGLAPGTRFEDIPDDWECPLCGVTKLDFEPYVMREAPAAVAMPVGPRETGIVVVGGGLAGWSVIEAIRAIDQSTPITLVSGCKGDLYHKPELSVALSRGQSADKLVRERAAEAAARLGVRLLPETFAVGLSPRLRQLRTTRGNLSYTRLVLALGARPALPVALPAELCWRVNHLHGWAGLQARLAERSPPDVAGIGA
;
A
#
# COMPACT_ATOMS: atom_id res chain seq x y z
N MET A 1 31.88 -10.13 41.70
CA MET A 1 30.90 -10.99 41.01
C MET A 1 30.12 -10.07 40.08
N SER A 2 30.56 -9.94 38.83
CA SER A 2 29.93 -9.03 37.85
C SER A 2 28.63 -9.64 37.37
N ALA A 3 27.50 -9.11 37.87
CA ALA A 3 26.18 -9.50 37.41
C ALA A 3 25.98 -8.97 35.99
N ILE A 4 25.80 -9.88 35.03
CA ILE A 4 25.42 -9.57 33.66
C ILE A 4 23.98 -9.08 33.71
N THR A 5 23.74 -7.76 33.57
CA THR A 5 22.40 -7.20 33.39
C THR A 5 21.87 -7.62 32.02
N GLN A 6 21.10 -8.70 31.99
CA GLN A 6 20.43 -9.18 30.79
C GLN A 6 19.26 -8.25 30.45
N ALA A 7 19.18 -7.79 29.19
CA ALA A 7 18.10 -6.91 28.74
C ALA A 7 16.71 -7.55 28.94
N TRP A 8 15.72 -6.74 29.30
CA TRP A 8 14.32 -7.14 29.42
C TRP A 8 13.73 -7.44 28.04
N ARG A 9 12.91 -8.48 27.95
CA ARG A 9 12.24 -8.89 26.71
C ARG A 9 10.76 -8.54 26.77
N GLN A 10 10.16 -8.42 25.59
CA GLN A 10 8.73 -8.19 25.44
C GLN A 10 8.12 -9.35 24.66
N PHE A 11 6.87 -9.69 24.99
CA PHE A 11 6.14 -10.81 24.39
C PHE A 11 4.74 -10.34 24.00
N ILE A 12 4.27 -10.73 22.82
CA ILE A 12 2.95 -10.35 22.32
C ILE A 12 2.01 -11.57 22.35
N CYS A 13 0.82 -11.37 22.90
CA CYS A 13 -0.26 -12.34 22.85
C CYS A 13 -0.79 -12.47 21.42
N ARG A 14 -0.77 -13.67 20.84
CA ARG A 14 -1.27 -13.94 19.49
C ARG A 14 -2.79 -13.78 19.38
N ALA A 15 -3.53 -13.93 20.48
CA ALA A 15 -4.98 -13.84 20.48
C ALA A 15 -5.50 -12.39 20.49
N CYS A 16 -4.93 -11.52 21.33
CA CYS A 16 -5.45 -10.17 21.54
C CYS A 16 -4.45 -9.03 21.28
N GLY A 17 -3.15 -9.33 21.13
CA GLY A 17 -2.11 -8.33 20.91
C GLY A 17 -1.59 -7.63 22.17
N LEU A 18 -1.95 -8.08 23.38
CA LEU A 18 -1.32 -7.60 24.62
C LEU A 18 0.19 -7.79 24.55
N ILE A 19 0.96 -6.76 24.89
CA ILE A 19 2.41 -6.85 25.04
C ILE A 19 2.73 -6.99 26.53
N TYR A 20 3.23 -8.15 26.93
CA TYR A 20 3.84 -8.36 28.24
C TYR A 20 5.29 -7.86 28.20
N ASP A 21 5.64 -6.94 29.10
CA ASP A 21 6.99 -6.41 29.26
C ASP A 21 7.57 -6.90 30.58
N GLU A 22 8.67 -7.67 30.52
CA GLU A 22 9.31 -8.19 31.74
C GLU A 22 9.72 -7.10 32.72
N ALA A 23 10.05 -5.89 32.24
CA ALA A 23 10.43 -4.78 33.10
C ALA A 23 9.24 -4.24 33.91
N LEU A 24 8.04 -4.29 33.33
CA LEU A 24 6.80 -3.79 33.95
C LEU A 24 6.05 -4.87 34.71
N GLY A 25 6.19 -6.13 34.29
CA GLY A 25 5.38 -7.24 34.80
C GLY A 25 3.89 -7.05 34.48
N ASP A 26 3.05 -7.69 35.28
CA ASP A 26 1.59 -7.52 35.29
C ASP A 26 1.10 -7.53 36.75
N PRO A 27 1.28 -6.42 37.50
CA PRO A 27 1.00 -6.38 38.93
C PRO A 27 -0.46 -6.66 39.27
N ASP A 28 -1.38 -6.31 38.37
CA ASP A 28 -2.82 -6.51 38.55
C ASP A 28 -3.19 -8.01 38.54
N SER A 29 -2.45 -8.81 37.77
CA SER A 29 -2.57 -10.28 37.75
C SER A 29 -1.56 -10.98 38.67
N GLY A 30 -0.85 -10.23 39.52
CA GLY A 30 0.08 -10.78 40.52
C GLY A 30 1.52 -10.99 40.04
N LEU A 31 1.89 -10.55 38.84
CA LEU A 31 3.27 -10.60 38.33
C LEU A 31 3.98 -9.28 38.62
N ALA A 32 4.91 -9.27 39.57
CA ALA A 32 5.63 -8.06 39.94
C ALA A 32 6.49 -7.53 38.77
N PRO A 33 6.79 -6.21 38.73
CA PRO A 33 7.75 -5.67 37.78
C PRO A 33 9.10 -6.37 37.88
N GLY A 34 9.70 -6.72 36.75
CA GLY A 34 10.93 -7.51 36.68
C GLY A 34 10.71 -9.02 36.61
N THR A 35 9.47 -9.50 36.59
CA THR A 35 9.17 -10.94 36.39
C THR A 35 9.52 -11.34 34.96
N ARG A 36 10.52 -12.22 34.80
CA ARG A 36 10.88 -12.75 33.47
C ARG A 36 9.72 -13.56 32.92
N PHE A 37 9.58 -13.57 31.59
CA PHE A 37 8.51 -14.34 30.96
C PHE A 37 8.64 -15.82 31.30
N GLU A 38 9.86 -16.35 31.41
CA GLU A 38 10.09 -17.74 31.83
C GLU A 38 9.59 -18.06 33.24
N ASP A 39 9.62 -17.08 34.15
CA ASP A 39 9.21 -17.22 35.55
C ASP A 39 7.69 -17.05 35.77
N ILE A 40 6.94 -16.68 34.73
CA ILE A 40 5.48 -16.58 34.81
C ILE A 40 4.87 -17.97 35.09
N PRO A 41 4.02 -18.13 36.12
CA PRO A 41 3.30 -19.37 36.39
C PRO A 41 2.46 -19.86 35.20
N ASP A 42 2.30 -21.18 35.06
CA ASP A 42 1.55 -21.78 33.94
C ASP A 42 0.03 -21.51 34.02
N ASP A 43 -0.48 -21.19 35.21
CA ASP A 43 -1.87 -20.82 35.47
C ASP A 43 -2.14 -19.31 35.28
N TRP A 44 -1.13 -18.53 34.93
CA TRP A 44 -1.33 -17.14 34.59
C TRP A 44 -2.07 -17.01 33.24
N GLU A 45 -3.14 -16.23 33.27
CA GLU A 45 -3.99 -15.96 32.12
C GLU A 45 -3.79 -14.51 31.66
N CYS A 46 -3.80 -14.32 30.34
CA CYS A 46 -3.75 -12.99 29.74
C CYS A 46 -4.93 -12.14 30.24
N PRO A 47 -4.69 -10.97 30.87
CA PRO A 47 -5.75 -10.16 31.47
C PRO A 47 -6.75 -9.61 30.45
N LEU A 48 -6.41 -9.61 29.16
CA LEU A 48 -7.30 -9.14 28.09
C LEU A 48 -8.19 -10.23 27.50
N CYS A 49 -7.77 -11.49 27.48
CA CYS A 49 -8.49 -12.53 26.72
C CYS A 49 -8.53 -13.91 27.37
N GLY A 50 -7.91 -14.11 28.53
CA GLY A 50 -7.97 -15.36 29.29
C GLY A 50 -7.16 -16.51 28.70
N VAL A 51 -6.39 -16.29 27.62
CA VAL A 51 -5.50 -17.32 27.08
C VAL A 51 -4.25 -17.46 27.95
N THR A 52 -3.62 -18.62 27.90
CA THR A 52 -2.46 -18.92 28.73
C THR A 52 -1.16 -18.35 28.13
N LYS A 53 -0.08 -18.45 28.90
CA LYS A 53 1.30 -18.14 28.49
C LYS A 53 1.73 -18.78 27.17
N LEU A 54 1.16 -19.92 26.78
CA LEU A 54 1.49 -20.64 25.54
C LEU A 54 1.13 -19.85 24.27
N ASP A 55 0.20 -18.89 24.37
CA ASP A 55 -0.27 -18.09 23.24
C ASP A 55 0.56 -16.81 23.02
N PHE A 56 1.66 -16.65 23.74
CA PHE A 56 2.57 -15.51 23.59
C PHE A 56 3.81 -15.87 22.77
N GLU A 57 4.27 -14.91 21.99
CA GLU A 57 5.52 -15.01 21.24
C GLU A 57 6.43 -13.81 21.49
N PRO A 58 7.75 -13.92 21.30
CA PRO A 58 8.66 -12.79 21.45
C PRO A 58 8.24 -11.62 20.56
N TYR A 59 7.96 -10.47 21.16
CA TYR A 59 7.67 -9.24 20.45
C TYR A 59 8.98 -8.59 20.02
N VAL A 60 9.23 -8.59 18.73
CA VAL A 60 10.29 -7.79 18.13
C VAL A 60 9.63 -6.55 17.56
N MET A 61 9.93 -5.39 18.14
CA MET A 61 9.66 -4.09 17.54
C MET A 61 10.29 -4.08 16.15
N ARG A 62 9.52 -4.44 15.13
CA ARG A 62 9.86 -4.13 13.75
C ARG A 62 9.61 -2.65 13.62
N GLU A 63 10.68 -1.88 13.46
CA GLU A 63 10.55 -0.55 12.88
C GLU A 63 9.63 -0.69 11.66
N ALA A 64 8.45 -0.07 11.75
CA ALA A 64 7.62 0.11 10.59
C ALA A 64 8.54 0.70 9.52
N PRO A 65 8.59 0.13 8.30
CA PRO A 65 9.44 0.69 7.25
C PRO A 65 9.10 2.17 7.22
N ALA A 66 10.12 3.01 7.45
CA ALA A 66 9.98 4.44 7.65
C ALA A 66 8.91 4.92 6.68
N ALA A 67 7.76 5.35 7.22
CA ALA A 67 6.62 5.74 6.41
C ALA A 67 7.21 6.66 5.35
N VAL A 68 7.24 6.19 4.10
CA VAL A 68 8.00 6.86 3.05
C VAL A 68 7.51 8.29 3.11
N ALA A 69 8.41 9.20 3.50
CA ALA A 69 8.09 10.58 3.68
C ALA A 69 7.69 11.06 2.29
N MET A 70 6.38 11.01 2.02
CA MET A 70 5.81 11.56 0.82
C MET A 70 6.22 13.03 0.84
N PRO A 71 6.54 13.64 -0.32
CA PRO A 71 6.77 15.06 -0.35
C PRO A 71 5.50 15.73 0.20
N VAL A 72 5.61 16.24 1.42
CA VAL A 72 4.60 17.06 2.06
C VAL A 72 4.73 18.42 1.38
N GLY A 73 4.22 18.48 0.14
CA GLY A 73 3.85 19.75 -0.45
C GLY A 73 2.73 20.37 0.39
N PRO A 74 2.58 21.71 0.35
CA PRO A 74 1.52 22.40 1.06
C PRO A 74 0.15 21.73 0.80
N ARG A 75 -0.72 21.65 1.81
CA ARG A 75 -2.15 21.27 1.65
C ARG A 75 -2.94 22.39 0.95
N GLU A 76 -2.32 23.06 -0.01
CA GLU A 76 -2.93 24.14 -0.74
C GLU A 76 -3.99 23.59 -1.68
N THR A 77 -5.17 24.19 -1.62
CA THR A 77 -6.27 23.87 -2.50
C THR A 77 -5.90 24.24 -3.92
N GLY A 78 -5.87 23.25 -4.82
CA GLY A 78 -5.47 23.45 -6.20
C GLY A 78 -6.16 22.47 -7.14
N ILE A 79 -5.47 22.09 -8.20
CA ILE A 79 -5.97 21.13 -9.18
C ILE A 79 -5.80 19.72 -8.61
N VAL A 80 -6.86 18.92 -8.64
CA VAL A 80 -6.78 17.49 -8.33
C VAL A 80 -6.92 16.70 -9.62
N VAL A 81 -5.95 15.82 -9.88
CA VAL A 81 -5.96 14.90 -11.02
C VAL A 81 -6.16 13.49 -10.47
N VAL A 82 -7.13 12.74 -10.98
CA VAL A 82 -7.42 11.37 -10.52
C VAL A 82 -7.06 10.38 -11.62
N GLY A 83 -6.04 9.56 -11.36
CA GLY A 83 -5.52 8.53 -12.25
C GLY A 83 -4.06 8.79 -12.62
N GLY A 84 -3.12 8.04 -12.03
CA GLY A 84 -1.68 8.13 -12.29
C GLY A 84 -1.19 7.33 -13.49
N GLY A 85 -1.99 7.28 -14.57
CA GLY A 85 -1.56 6.72 -15.86
C GLY A 85 -1.04 7.81 -16.80
N LEU A 86 -0.71 7.43 -18.05
CA LEU A 86 -0.25 8.35 -19.09
C LEU A 86 -1.16 9.59 -19.23
N ALA A 87 -2.48 9.40 -19.27
CA ALA A 87 -3.41 10.51 -19.43
C ALA A 87 -3.34 11.53 -18.27
N GLY A 88 -3.18 11.06 -17.02
CA GLY A 88 -3.06 11.93 -15.86
C GLY A 88 -1.74 12.70 -15.88
N TRP A 89 -0.63 12.00 -16.18
CA TRP A 89 0.69 12.63 -16.28
C TRP A 89 0.78 13.63 -17.43
N SER A 90 0.25 13.31 -18.62
CA SER A 90 0.23 14.24 -19.76
C SER A 90 -0.57 15.50 -19.47
N VAL A 91 -1.68 15.40 -18.71
CA VAL A 91 -2.42 16.59 -18.26
C VAL A 91 -1.56 17.45 -17.33
N ILE A 92 -0.85 16.83 -16.39
CA ILE A 92 0.03 17.55 -15.46
C ILE A 92 1.15 18.25 -16.22
N GLU A 93 1.79 17.56 -17.16
CA GLU A 93 2.85 18.13 -18.01
C GLU A 93 2.32 19.31 -18.84
N ALA A 94 1.14 19.17 -19.44
CA ALA A 94 0.50 20.25 -20.20
C ALA A 94 0.17 21.45 -19.31
N ILE A 95 -0.30 21.23 -18.08
CA ILE A 95 -0.52 22.31 -17.10
C ILE A 95 0.82 22.98 -16.76
N ARG A 96 1.86 22.19 -16.45
CA ARG A 96 3.18 22.72 -16.05
C ARG A 96 3.92 23.44 -17.16
N ALA A 97 3.62 23.14 -18.43
CA ALA A 97 4.11 23.89 -19.57
C ALA A 97 3.55 25.33 -19.62
N ILE A 98 2.40 25.59 -19.00
CA ILE A 98 1.71 26.88 -19.00
C ILE A 98 1.84 27.58 -17.64
N ASP A 99 1.77 26.82 -16.55
CA ASP A 99 1.77 27.31 -15.17
C ASP A 99 2.57 26.39 -14.24
N GLN A 100 3.69 26.92 -13.76
CA GLN A 100 4.62 26.21 -12.87
C GLN A 100 4.23 26.30 -11.39
N SER A 101 3.27 27.16 -11.04
CA SER A 101 3.02 27.56 -9.65
C SER A 101 1.77 26.92 -9.05
N THR A 102 0.70 26.71 -9.83
CA THR A 102 -0.56 26.21 -9.28
C THR A 102 -0.35 24.87 -8.56
N PRO A 103 -0.84 24.70 -7.31
CA PRO A 103 -0.75 23.42 -6.61
C PRO A 103 -1.50 22.32 -7.37
N ILE A 104 -0.84 21.18 -7.56
CA ILE A 104 -1.44 19.99 -8.19
C ILE A 104 -1.31 18.80 -7.23
N THR A 105 -2.41 18.09 -7.02
CA THR A 105 -2.41 16.80 -6.33
C THR A 105 -2.84 15.69 -7.30
N LEU A 106 -1.98 14.67 -7.48
CA LEU A 106 -2.27 13.49 -8.27
C LEU A 106 -2.70 12.34 -7.36
N VAL A 107 -3.94 11.85 -7.51
CA VAL A 107 -4.48 10.68 -6.82
C VAL A 107 -4.36 9.47 -7.73
N SER A 108 -3.66 8.43 -7.32
CA SER A 108 -3.49 7.21 -8.12
C SER A 108 -3.83 5.96 -7.32
N GLY A 109 -4.66 5.08 -7.89
CA GLY A 109 -4.98 3.78 -7.28
C GLY A 109 -3.84 2.76 -7.33
N CYS A 110 -2.75 3.09 -8.03
CA CYS A 110 -1.52 2.30 -8.05
C CYS A 110 -0.32 3.19 -7.69
N LYS A 111 0.91 2.68 -7.83
CA LYS A 111 2.14 3.46 -7.64
C LYS A 111 2.20 4.71 -8.53
N GLY A 112 1.61 4.65 -9.72
CA GLY A 112 1.59 5.76 -10.68
C GLY A 112 2.85 5.89 -11.53
N ASP A 113 3.69 4.84 -11.58
CA ASP A 113 4.90 4.81 -12.40
C ASP A 113 4.56 5.02 -13.88
N LEU A 114 5.43 5.72 -14.61
CA LEU A 114 5.23 6.02 -16.02
C LEU A 114 5.69 4.84 -16.87
N TYR A 115 4.75 4.22 -17.58
CA TYR A 115 4.99 3.15 -18.53
C TYR A 115 3.93 3.19 -19.63
N HIS A 116 4.21 2.58 -20.78
CA HIS A 116 3.20 2.44 -21.83
C HIS A 116 2.44 1.14 -21.62
N LYS A 117 1.16 1.26 -21.26
CA LYS A 117 0.27 0.09 -21.10
C LYS A 117 0.27 -0.86 -22.31
N PRO A 118 0.32 -0.40 -23.58
CA PRO A 118 0.43 -1.30 -24.73
C PRO A 118 1.69 -2.20 -24.71
N GLU A 119 2.76 -1.80 -24.03
CA GLU A 119 3.99 -2.60 -23.94
C GLU A 119 3.83 -3.82 -23.01
N LEU A 120 2.80 -3.86 -22.14
CA LEU A 120 2.57 -4.99 -21.23
C LEU A 120 2.37 -6.32 -21.98
N SER A 121 1.62 -6.33 -23.08
CA SER A 121 1.37 -7.54 -23.86
C SER A 121 2.63 -8.04 -24.56
N VAL A 122 3.44 -7.11 -25.07
CA VAL A 122 4.72 -7.41 -25.73
C VAL A 122 5.78 -7.87 -24.73
N ALA A 123 5.84 -7.27 -23.55
CA ALA A 123 6.79 -7.65 -22.51
C ALA A 123 6.51 -9.05 -21.96
N LEU A 124 5.24 -9.48 -21.92
CA LEU A 124 4.87 -10.83 -21.51
C LEU A 124 5.45 -11.88 -22.47
N SER A 125 5.37 -11.65 -23.78
CA SER A 125 5.93 -12.59 -24.78
C SER A 125 7.45 -12.61 -24.80
N ARG A 126 8.10 -11.51 -24.38
CA ARG A 126 9.56 -11.36 -24.34
C ARG A 126 10.19 -11.75 -23.00
N GLY A 127 9.41 -12.20 -22.02
CA GLY A 127 9.91 -12.55 -20.69
C GLY A 127 10.63 -11.39 -19.98
N GLN A 128 10.24 -10.15 -20.26
CA GLN A 128 10.84 -8.97 -19.62
C GLN A 128 10.35 -8.86 -18.17
N SER A 129 11.02 -8.04 -17.35
CA SER A 129 10.59 -7.75 -15.97
C SER A 129 9.84 -6.42 -15.89
N ALA A 130 9.03 -6.25 -14.84
CA ALA A 130 8.23 -5.04 -14.62
C ALA A 130 9.09 -3.77 -14.57
N ASP A 131 10.27 -3.84 -13.96
CA ASP A 131 11.17 -2.70 -13.83
C ASP A 131 11.73 -2.20 -15.17
N LYS A 132 11.85 -3.08 -16.18
CA LYS A 132 12.28 -2.67 -17.52
C LYS A 132 11.21 -1.92 -18.30
N LEU A 133 9.95 -2.01 -17.87
CA LEU A 133 8.82 -1.31 -18.49
C LEU A 133 8.61 0.09 -17.90
N VAL A 134 9.11 0.33 -16.69
CA VAL A 134 9.02 1.63 -16.04
C VAL A 134 10.05 2.56 -16.67
N ARG A 135 9.55 3.66 -17.24
CA ARG A 135 10.38 4.70 -17.86
C ARG A 135 10.82 5.76 -16.86
N GLU A 136 9.95 6.06 -15.90
CA GLU A 136 10.21 7.00 -14.82
C GLU A 136 9.38 6.58 -13.60
N ARG A 137 9.96 6.67 -12.40
CA ARG A 137 9.21 6.38 -11.16
C ARG A 137 8.26 7.53 -10.88
N ALA A 138 7.09 7.20 -10.32
CA ALA A 138 6.07 8.21 -10.00
C ALA A 138 6.59 9.30 -9.05
N ALA A 139 7.43 8.91 -8.09
CA ALA A 139 8.02 9.83 -7.11
C ALA A 139 8.99 10.82 -7.76
N GLU A 140 9.77 10.37 -8.75
CA GLU A 140 10.72 11.20 -9.51
C GLU A 140 9.94 12.20 -10.38
N ALA A 141 8.95 11.72 -11.13
CA ALA A 141 8.07 12.57 -11.95
C ALA A 141 7.33 13.61 -11.09
N ALA A 142 6.83 13.21 -9.93
CA ALA A 142 6.16 14.10 -8.99
C ALA A 142 7.10 15.20 -8.46
N ALA A 143 8.33 14.84 -8.09
CA ALA A 143 9.33 15.81 -7.63
C ALA A 143 9.72 16.77 -8.75
N ARG A 144 10.00 16.24 -9.96
CA ARG A 144 10.36 17.02 -11.15
C ARG A 144 9.27 18.04 -11.54
N LEU A 145 8.00 17.66 -11.43
CA LEU A 145 6.86 18.50 -11.82
C LEU A 145 6.25 19.30 -10.67
N GLY A 146 6.80 19.22 -9.45
CA GLY A 146 6.23 19.90 -8.28
C GLY A 146 4.77 19.49 -8.02
N VAL A 147 4.51 18.18 -7.99
CA VAL A 147 3.18 17.59 -7.80
C VAL A 147 3.14 16.84 -6.50
N ARG A 148 2.05 17.02 -5.74
CA ARG A 148 1.76 16.17 -4.59
C ARG A 148 1.17 14.84 -5.07
N LEU A 149 1.95 13.77 -4.99
CA LEU A 149 1.50 12.42 -5.33
C LEU A 149 0.83 11.74 -4.13
N LEU A 150 -0.35 11.17 -4.35
CA LEU A 150 -1.04 10.25 -3.44
C LEU A 150 -1.16 8.88 -4.14
N PRO A 151 -0.13 8.03 -4.05
CA PRO A 151 -0.12 6.71 -4.64
C PRO A 151 -0.99 5.77 -3.79
N GLU A 152 -1.42 4.66 -4.36
CA GLU A 152 -2.25 3.64 -3.69
C GLU A 152 -3.45 4.25 -2.94
N THR A 153 -4.08 5.22 -3.59
CA THR A 153 -5.21 5.99 -3.07
C THR A 153 -6.34 5.97 -4.08
N PHE A 154 -7.50 5.48 -3.66
CA PHE A 154 -8.67 5.39 -4.53
C PHE A 154 -9.63 6.55 -4.27
N ALA A 155 -10.10 7.17 -5.34
CA ALA A 155 -11.28 8.03 -5.28
C ALA A 155 -12.52 7.17 -5.08
N VAL A 156 -13.31 7.48 -4.06
CA VAL A 156 -14.50 6.70 -3.65
C VAL A 156 -15.80 7.51 -3.76
N GLY A 157 -15.71 8.82 -3.93
CA GLY A 157 -16.87 9.67 -4.10
C GLY A 157 -16.50 11.07 -4.54
N LEU A 158 -17.45 11.75 -5.17
CA LEU A 158 -17.29 13.11 -5.67
C LEU A 158 -18.49 13.94 -5.21
N SER A 159 -18.20 15.12 -4.66
CA SER A 159 -19.21 16.12 -4.28
C SER A 159 -18.96 17.40 -5.07
N PRO A 160 -19.56 17.55 -6.27
CA PRO A 160 -19.32 18.73 -7.12
C PRO A 160 -19.75 20.04 -6.47
N ARG A 161 -20.85 20.03 -5.71
CA ARG A 161 -21.35 21.21 -4.98
C ARG A 161 -20.35 21.73 -3.94
N LEU A 162 -19.70 20.82 -3.23
CA LEU A 162 -18.71 21.13 -2.19
C LEU A 162 -17.29 21.26 -2.76
N ARG A 163 -17.10 20.96 -4.05
CA ARG A 163 -15.80 20.82 -4.71
C ARG A 163 -14.84 19.91 -3.92
N GLN A 164 -15.35 18.75 -3.54
CA GLN A 164 -14.61 17.76 -2.75
C GLN A 164 -14.55 16.40 -3.42
N LEU A 165 -13.36 15.81 -3.43
CA LEU A 165 -13.11 14.43 -3.79
C LEU A 165 -12.90 13.63 -2.49
N ARG A 166 -13.71 12.59 -2.29
CA ARG A 166 -13.51 11.62 -1.20
C ARG A 166 -12.58 10.53 -1.67
N THR A 167 -11.57 10.21 -0.86
CA THR A 167 -10.61 9.14 -1.14
C THR A 167 -10.50 8.17 0.03
N THR A 168 -9.83 7.04 -0.20
CA THR A 168 -9.46 6.10 0.87
C THR A 168 -8.51 6.68 1.92
N ARG A 169 -7.91 7.84 1.67
CA ARG A 169 -7.01 8.56 2.60
C ARG A 169 -7.59 9.88 3.09
N GLY A 170 -8.91 10.06 2.96
CA GLY A 170 -9.63 11.26 3.40
C GLY A 170 -10.09 12.16 2.25
N ASN A 171 -10.56 13.35 2.61
CA ASN A 171 -11.19 14.28 1.67
C ASN A 171 -10.19 15.30 1.12
N LEU A 172 -10.28 15.58 -0.18
CA LEU A 172 -9.49 16.58 -0.87
C LEU A 172 -10.41 17.65 -1.44
N SER A 173 -10.16 18.90 -1.09
CA SER A 173 -10.84 20.04 -1.73
C SER A 173 -10.07 20.45 -2.98
N TYR A 174 -10.79 20.86 -4.03
CA TYR A 174 -10.18 21.21 -5.31
C TYR A 174 -10.74 22.52 -5.89
N THR A 175 -9.90 23.23 -6.64
CA THR A 175 -10.36 24.36 -7.48
C THR A 175 -10.80 23.87 -8.85
N ARG A 176 -10.07 22.89 -9.41
CA ARG A 176 -10.40 22.16 -10.64
C ARG A 176 -10.13 20.68 -10.44
N LEU A 177 -10.91 19.83 -11.11
CA LEU A 177 -10.80 18.38 -11.05
C LEU A 177 -10.61 17.81 -12.45
N VAL A 178 -9.65 16.90 -12.60
CA VAL A 178 -9.44 16.12 -13.82
C VAL A 178 -9.65 14.64 -13.49
N LEU A 179 -10.50 13.98 -14.27
CA LEU A 179 -10.76 12.54 -14.15
C LEU A 179 -10.06 11.80 -15.29
N ALA A 180 -8.91 11.20 -14.97
CA ALA A 180 -8.07 10.41 -15.87
C ALA A 180 -8.05 8.93 -15.45
N LEU A 181 -9.21 8.38 -15.09
CA LEU A 181 -9.36 7.09 -14.42
C LEU A 181 -9.03 5.87 -15.29
N GLY A 182 -8.93 6.04 -16.62
CA GLY A 182 -8.77 4.95 -17.57
C GLY A 182 -9.99 4.04 -17.61
N ALA A 183 -9.76 2.76 -17.94
CA ALA A 183 -10.81 1.75 -18.07
C ALA A 183 -10.52 0.54 -17.17
N ARG A 184 -11.59 -0.22 -16.86
CA ARG A 184 -11.51 -1.49 -16.13
C ARG A 184 -11.87 -2.65 -17.07
N PRO A 185 -11.17 -3.78 -17.02
CA PRO A 185 -11.54 -4.96 -17.81
C PRO A 185 -12.95 -5.43 -17.45
N ALA A 186 -13.74 -5.76 -18.45
CA ALA A 186 -15.02 -6.45 -18.25
C ALA A 186 -14.77 -7.89 -17.80
N LEU A 187 -15.61 -8.39 -16.91
CA LEU A 187 -15.60 -9.79 -16.47
C LEU A 187 -16.78 -10.52 -17.13
N PRO A 188 -16.53 -11.58 -17.92
CA PRO A 188 -17.60 -12.39 -18.46
C PRO A 188 -18.38 -13.04 -17.31
N VAL A 189 -19.69 -12.79 -17.23
CA VAL A 189 -20.56 -13.34 -16.17
C VAL A 189 -20.57 -14.88 -16.19
N ALA A 190 -20.32 -15.49 -17.36
CA ALA A 190 -20.28 -16.93 -17.54
C ALA A 190 -19.04 -17.60 -16.92
N LEU A 191 -18.03 -16.83 -16.50
CA LEU A 191 -16.77 -17.37 -15.97
C LEU A 191 -16.54 -16.98 -14.51
N PRO A 192 -16.06 -17.91 -13.67
CA PRO A 192 -15.70 -17.60 -12.30
C PRO A 192 -14.59 -16.53 -12.26
N ALA A 193 -14.82 -15.44 -11.53
CA ALA A 193 -13.94 -14.27 -11.52
C ALA A 193 -12.53 -14.57 -10.98
N GLU A 194 -12.41 -15.60 -10.15
CA GLU A 194 -11.17 -16.15 -9.60
C GLU A 194 -10.29 -16.83 -10.66
N LEU A 195 -10.88 -17.33 -11.75
CA LEU A 195 -10.15 -17.90 -12.88
C LEU A 195 -9.79 -16.85 -13.94
N CYS A 196 -10.42 -15.67 -13.89
CA CYS A 196 -10.18 -14.60 -14.85
C CYS A 196 -9.03 -13.67 -14.43
N TRP A 197 -7.84 -13.90 -14.98
CA TRP A 197 -6.73 -12.95 -14.86
C TRP A 197 -6.96 -11.67 -15.66
N ARG A 198 -6.46 -10.53 -15.16
CA ARG A 198 -6.68 -9.19 -15.74
C ARG A 198 -5.36 -8.44 -15.91
N VAL A 199 -4.94 -8.23 -17.15
CA VAL A 199 -3.75 -7.43 -17.47
C VAL A 199 -4.18 -6.01 -17.84
N ASN A 200 -4.30 -5.14 -16.83
CA ASN A 200 -4.71 -3.74 -17.04
C ASN A 200 -3.67 -2.73 -16.53
N HIS A 201 -2.82 -3.16 -15.62
CA HIS A 201 -1.79 -2.36 -14.98
C HIS A 201 -0.60 -3.24 -14.59
N LEU A 202 0.55 -2.61 -14.34
CA LEU A 202 1.83 -3.28 -14.09
C LEU A 202 1.76 -4.33 -12.95
N HIS A 203 1.03 -4.05 -11.87
CA HIS A 203 0.84 -5.02 -10.77
C HIS A 203 0.12 -6.31 -11.20
N GLY A 204 -0.96 -6.20 -12.00
CA GLY A 204 -1.72 -7.36 -12.46
C GLY A 204 -0.94 -8.17 -13.49
N TRP A 205 -0.14 -7.47 -14.30
CA TRP A 205 0.80 -8.10 -15.23
C TRP A 205 1.91 -8.88 -14.51
N ALA A 206 2.56 -8.30 -13.50
CA ALA A 206 3.62 -8.98 -12.75
C ALA A 206 3.09 -10.21 -11.98
N GLY A 207 1.88 -10.10 -11.41
CA GLY A 207 1.21 -11.23 -10.77
C GLY A 207 0.90 -12.38 -11.74
N LEU A 208 0.46 -12.06 -12.97
CA LEU A 208 0.24 -13.07 -14.00
C LEU A 208 1.55 -13.77 -14.38
N GLN A 209 2.63 -13.02 -14.58
CA GLN A 209 3.94 -13.57 -14.93
C GLN A 209 4.45 -14.56 -13.87
N ALA A 210 4.33 -14.21 -12.58
CA ALA A 210 4.71 -15.09 -11.49
C ALA A 210 3.90 -16.40 -11.50
N ARG A 211 2.58 -16.31 -11.71
CA ARG A 211 1.67 -17.47 -11.73
C ARG A 211 1.87 -18.39 -12.92
N LEU A 212 2.19 -17.83 -14.09
CA LEU A 212 2.55 -18.63 -15.26
C LEU A 212 3.88 -19.36 -15.07
N ALA A 213 4.79 -18.82 -14.27
CA ALA A 213 6.06 -19.50 -13.94
C ALA A 213 5.90 -20.68 -12.97
N GLU A 214 4.81 -20.74 -12.19
CA GLU A 214 4.53 -21.79 -11.20
C GLU A 214 3.98 -23.10 -11.81
N ARG A 215 3.42 -23.08 -13.03
CA ARG A 215 2.78 -24.25 -13.66
C ARG A 215 3.34 -24.52 -15.06
N SER A 216 3.62 -25.79 -15.36
CA SER A 216 4.07 -26.20 -16.69
C SER A 216 3.36 -27.48 -17.18
N PRO A 217 2.62 -27.43 -18.32
CA PRO A 217 2.21 -26.25 -19.07
C PRO A 217 0.96 -25.57 -18.45
N PRO A 218 0.83 -24.24 -18.52
CA PRO A 218 -0.38 -23.55 -18.10
C PRO A 218 -1.46 -23.57 -19.20
N ASP A 219 -2.66 -24.04 -18.89
CA ASP A 219 -3.83 -23.87 -19.76
C ASP A 219 -4.33 -22.43 -19.69
N VAL A 220 -4.10 -21.65 -20.75
CA VAL A 220 -4.51 -20.24 -20.84
C VAL A 220 -5.46 -20.04 -22.01
N ALA A 221 -6.67 -19.56 -21.72
CA ALA A 221 -7.61 -19.09 -22.74
C ALA A 221 -7.56 -17.55 -22.80
N GLY A 222 -7.22 -16.99 -23.95
CA GLY A 222 -7.31 -15.56 -24.21
C GLY A 222 -8.75 -15.19 -24.53
N ILE A 223 -9.40 -14.41 -23.67
CA ILE A 223 -10.76 -13.91 -23.90
C ILE A 223 -10.64 -12.43 -24.26
N GLY A 224 -10.80 -12.15 -25.55
CA GLY A 224 -10.75 -10.80 -26.10
C GLY A 224 -12.12 -10.34 -26.62
N ALA A 225 -12.28 -9.03 -26.63
CA ALA A 225 -13.11 -8.30 -27.59
C ALA A 225 -12.18 -7.37 -28.37
#